data_AF-A0A850YGS6-F1
#
_entry.id   AF-A0A850YGS6-F1
#
_cell.length_a   1.000
_cell.length_b   1.000
_cell.length_c   1.000
_cell.angle_alpha   90.00
_cell.angle_beta   90.00
_cell.angle_gamma   90.00
#
_symmetry.space_group_name_H-M   'P 1'
#
loop_
_entity.id
_entity.type
_entity.pdbx_description
1 polymer ?
#
loop_
_entity_poly.entity_id
_entity_poly.type
_entity_poly.pdbx_seq_one_letter_code
_entity_poly.pdbx_strand_id
1 'polypeptide(L)'
;KKDIPAVNFIIHEIHCRRNIEICPYCSDSIPKSGMKNHIESEHVQVTCKCRMKMESSLLKDHEASSCPLRPAPCQFCELQLPLRQLQEHELFC
;
A
#
# COMPACT_ATOMS: atom_id res chain seq x y z
N LYS A 1 7.59 -4.62 -23.24
CA LYS A 1 6.13 -4.60 -23.44
C LYS A 1 5.79 -5.77 -24.35
N LYS A 2 5.18 -6.83 -23.83
CA LYS A 2 4.76 -7.99 -24.63
C LYS A 2 3.24 -8.08 -24.53
N ASP A 3 2.58 -7.56 -25.55
CA ASP A 3 1.16 -7.69 -25.82
C ASP A 3 0.82 -9.17 -25.99
N ILE A 4 0.01 -9.70 -25.08
CA ILE A 4 -0.48 -11.08 -25.15
C ILE A 4 -1.85 -11.05 -25.86
N PRO A 5 -2.05 -11.82 -26.96
CA PRO A 5 -3.29 -11.81 -27.73
C PRO A 5 -4.52 -12.30 -26.93
N ALA A 6 -5.62 -11.55 -27.05
CA ALA A 6 -6.89 -11.71 -26.31
C ALA A 6 -7.60 -13.06 -26.50
N VAL A 7 -7.22 -13.88 -27.49
CA VAL A 7 -7.92 -15.13 -27.84
C VAL A 7 -7.68 -16.27 -26.83
N ASN A 8 -6.52 -16.28 -26.15
CA ASN A 8 -6.24 -17.29 -25.12
C ASN A 8 -6.82 -16.94 -23.74
N PHE A 9 -7.39 -15.74 -23.58
CA PHE A 9 -8.01 -15.29 -22.33
C PHE A 9 -9.32 -16.06 -22.05
N ILE A 10 -10.07 -16.40 -23.11
CA ILE A 10 -11.39 -17.05 -23.00
C ILE A 10 -11.29 -18.52 -22.56
N ILE A 11 -10.25 -19.26 -22.99
CA ILE A 11 -10.04 -20.65 -22.55
C ILE A 11 -9.50 -20.71 -21.12
N HIS A 12 -8.69 -19.71 -20.71
CA HIS A 12 -8.30 -19.56 -19.31
C HIS A 12 -9.51 -19.19 -18.42
N GLU A 13 -10.43 -18.36 -18.90
CA GLU A 13 -11.62 -17.92 -18.14
C GLU A 13 -12.55 -19.08 -17.73
N ILE A 14 -12.71 -20.09 -18.60
CA ILE A 14 -13.57 -21.26 -18.33
C ILE A 14 -12.94 -22.21 -17.28
N HIS A 15 -11.61 -22.39 -17.31
CA HIS A 15 -10.90 -23.14 -16.27
C HIS A 15 -10.72 -22.33 -14.97
N CYS A 16 -10.70 -20.99 -15.06
CA CYS A 16 -10.52 -20.08 -13.94
C CYS A 16 -11.77 -20.01 -13.04
N ARG A 17 -13.00 -20.07 -13.58
CA ARG A 17 -14.25 -19.99 -12.79
C ARG A 17 -14.43 -21.00 -11.66
N ARG A 18 -13.75 -22.15 -11.69
CA ARG A 18 -13.78 -23.13 -10.58
C ARG A 18 -12.74 -22.88 -9.49
N ASN A 19 -11.74 -22.05 -9.77
CA ASN A 19 -10.60 -21.77 -8.91
C ASN A 19 -10.46 -20.28 -8.56
N ILE A 20 -11.53 -19.49 -8.63
CA ILE A 20 -11.55 -18.10 -8.15
C ILE A 20 -12.11 -18.09 -6.72
N GLU A 21 -11.41 -17.43 -5.82
CA GLU A 21 -11.82 -17.15 -4.45
C GLU A 21 -12.03 -15.65 -4.27
N ILE A 22 -12.97 -15.30 -3.41
CA ILE A 22 -13.22 -13.91 -3.04
C ILE A 22 -12.24 -13.54 -1.94
N CYS A 23 -11.48 -12.46 -2.13
CA CYS A 23 -10.55 -11.97 -1.12
C CYS A 23 -11.35 -11.49 0.11
N PRO A 24 -11.05 -11.94 1.34
CA PRO A 24 -11.78 -11.52 2.53
C PRO A 24 -11.49 -10.07 2.94
N TYR A 25 -10.48 -9.43 2.35
CA TYR A 25 -10.07 -8.05 2.69
C TYR A 25 -10.70 -7.01 1.77
N CYS A 26 -10.69 -7.23 0.44
CA CYS A 26 -11.27 -6.30 -0.54
C CYS A 26 -12.53 -6.82 -1.25
N SER A 27 -12.92 -8.08 -1.04
CA SER A 27 -13.99 -8.75 -1.79
C SER A 27 -13.77 -8.89 -3.30
N ASP A 28 -12.53 -8.71 -3.78
CA ASP A 28 -12.20 -8.97 -5.19
C ASP A 28 -12.16 -10.47 -5.50
N SER A 29 -12.56 -10.81 -6.73
CA SER A 29 -12.52 -12.16 -7.26
C SER A 29 -11.12 -12.48 -7.80
N ILE A 30 -10.32 -13.22 -7.01
CA ILE A 30 -8.91 -13.53 -7.32
C ILE A 30 -8.75 -15.06 -7.49
N PRO A 31 -8.01 -15.53 -8.51
CA PRO A 31 -7.71 -16.96 -8.63
C PRO A 31 -6.93 -17.48 -7.41
N LYS A 32 -7.26 -18.69 -6.91
CA LYS A 32 -6.58 -19.34 -5.77
C LYS A 32 -5.07 -19.34 -5.91
N SER A 33 -4.58 -19.55 -7.13
CA SER A 33 -3.15 -19.54 -7.47
C SER A 33 -2.49 -18.18 -7.26
N GLY A 34 -3.25 -17.09 -7.42
CA GLY A 34 -2.81 -15.70 -7.24
C GLY A 34 -3.20 -15.08 -5.90
N MET A 35 -4.09 -15.72 -5.11
CA MET A 35 -4.59 -15.17 -3.85
C MET A 35 -3.47 -14.86 -2.86
N LYS A 36 -2.48 -15.77 -2.71
CA LYS A 36 -1.30 -15.50 -1.88
C LYS A 36 -0.54 -14.27 -2.34
N ASN A 37 -0.26 -14.15 -3.65
CA ASN A 37 0.48 -13.02 -4.20
C ASN A 37 -0.30 -11.71 -4.07
N HIS A 38 -1.62 -11.73 -4.28
CA HIS A 38 -2.50 -10.58 -4.06
C HIS A 38 -2.49 -10.13 -2.60
N ILE A 39 -2.64 -11.07 -1.64
CA ILE A 39 -2.57 -10.74 -0.22
C ILE A 39 -1.17 -10.20 0.15
N GLU A 40 -0.10 -10.83 -0.34
CA GLU A 40 1.28 -10.40 -0.08
C GLU A 40 1.65 -9.08 -0.76
N SER A 41 0.97 -8.68 -1.84
CA SER A 41 1.25 -7.44 -2.57
C SER A 41 0.35 -6.28 -2.13
N GLU A 42 -0.94 -6.53 -1.92
CA GLU A 42 -1.96 -5.49 -1.72
C GLU A 42 -2.41 -5.39 -0.26
N HIS A 43 -2.56 -6.53 0.41
CA HIS A 43 -3.10 -6.64 1.79
C HIS A 43 -2.05 -7.00 2.84
N VAL A 44 -0.76 -7.00 2.48
CA VAL A 44 0.28 -7.35 3.44
C VAL A 44 0.33 -6.27 4.52
N GLN A 45 0.20 -6.70 5.76
CA GLN A 45 0.33 -5.80 6.90
C GLN A 45 1.81 -5.42 7.07
N VAL A 46 2.09 -4.15 6.85
CA VAL A 46 3.41 -3.56 7.03
C VAL A 46 3.40 -2.65 8.24
N THR A 47 4.55 -2.57 8.91
CA THR A 47 4.74 -1.64 10.02
C THR A 47 5.45 -0.40 9.49
N CYS A 48 4.79 0.75 9.53
CA CYS A 48 5.40 2.01 9.18
C CYS A 48 6.52 2.37 10.18
N LYS A 49 7.45 3.23 9.77
CA LYS A 49 8.51 3.79 10.64
C LYS A 49 7.93 4.45 11.91
N CYS A 50 6.69 4.93 11.84
CA CYS A 50 5.95 5.50 12.97
C CYS A 50 5.41 4.45 13.97
N ARG A 51 5.73 3.16 13.80
CA ARG A 51 5.25 2.01 14.58
C ARG A 51 3.77 1.65 14.41
N MET A 52 3.04 2.31 13.50
CA MET A 52 1.67 1.92 13.15
C MET A 52 1.68 0.76 12.15
N LYS A 53 0.76 -0.20 12.36
CA LYS A 53 0.50 -1.30 11.42
C LYS A 53 -0.62 -0.90 10.47
N MET A 54 -0.40 -1.07 9.18
CA MET A 54 -1.37 -0.79 8.12
C MET A 54 -1.12 -1.68 6.91
N GLU A 55 -2.03 -1.69 5.96
CA GLU A 55 -1.84 -2.40 4.70
C GLU A 55 -0.77 -1.70 3.84
N SER A 56 -0.01 -2.48 3.09
CA SER A 56 1.06 -1.95 2.22
C SER A 56 0.54 -0.98 1.15
N SER A 57 -0.67 -1.21 0.65
CA SER A 57 -1.39 -0.31 -0.25
C SER A 57 -1.58 1.06 0.39
N LEU A 58 -1.95 1.10 1.67
CA LEU A 58 -2.13 2.32 2.46
C LEU A 58 -0.80 2.93 2.95
N LEU A 59 0.26 2.14 3.06
CA LEU A 59 1.56 2.63 3.55
C LEU A 59 2.10 3.78 2.67
N LYS A 60 1.98 3.65 1.34
CA LYS A 60 2.46 4.70 0.41
C LYS A 60 1.70 6.01 0.59
N ASP A 61 0.38 5.93 0.73
CA ASP A 61 -0.44 7.11 1.00
C ASP A 61 -0.10 7.70 2.37
N HIS A 62 0.00 6.85 3.40
CA HIS A 62 0.37 7.26 4.74
C HIS A 62 1.73 7.96 4.78
N GLU A 63 2.79 7.41 4.18
CA GLU A 63 4.11 8.05 4.14
C GLU A 63 4.08 9.42 3.44
N ALA A 64 3.20 9.61 2.45
CA ALA A 64 3.06 10.86 1.72
C ALA A 64 2.25 11.93 2.47
N SER A 65 1.13 11.53 3.10
CA SER A 65 0.11 12.44 3.59
C SER A 65 -0.07 12.42 5.12
N SER A 66 -0.04 11.24 5.72
CA SER A 66 -0.60 11.00 7.06
C SER A 66 0.43 10.60 8.12
N CYS A 67 1.69 10.36 7.72
CA CYS A 67 2.71 9.85 8.61
C CYS A 67 3.21 10.96 9.56
N PRO A 68 3.09 10.78 10.89
CA PRO A 68 3.58 11.76 11.86
C PRO A 68 5.11 11.82 11.92
N LEU A 69 5.81 10.87 11.30
CA LEU A 69 7.26 10.91 11.12
C LEU A 69 7.68 11.43 9.75
N ARG A 70 6.73 11.88 8.90
CA ARG A 70 7.06 12.47 7.62
C ARG A 70 7.98 13.68 7.84
N PRO A 71 9.13 13.76 7.15
CA PRO A 71 9.99 14.93 7.22
C PRO A 71 9.26 16.12 6.62
N ALA A 72 9.16 17.20 7.39
CA ALA A 72 8.60 18.46 6.96
C ALA A 72 9.60 19.58 7.30
N PRO A 73 9.76 20.57 6.40
CA PRO A 73 10.64 21.71 6.66
C PRO A 73 9.98 22.63 7.69
N CYS A 74 10.79 23.14 8.62
CA CYS A 74 10.41 24.21 9.53
C CYS A 74 10.16 25.51 8.75
N GLN A 75 9.09 26.23 9.06
CA GLN A 75 8.79 27.49 8.38
C GLN A 75 9.71 28.65 8.80
N PHE A 76 10.44 28.49 9.91
CA PHE A 76 11.28 29.54 10.48
C PHE A 76 12.77 29.36 10.12
N CYS A 77 13.27 28.13 10.11
CA CYS A 77 14.69 27.83 9.88
C CYS A 77 14.95 26.85 8.72
N GLU A 78 13.91 26.42 8.01
CA GLU A 78 13.98 25.49 6.87
C GLU A 78 14.55 24.11 7.20
N LEU A 79 14.73 23.79 8.48
CA LEU A 79 15.27 22.51 8.93
C LEU A 79 14.26 21.38 8.69
N GLN A 80 14.69 20.28 8.08
CA GLN A 80 13.86 19.11 7.88
C GLN A 80 13.82 18.24 9.13
N LEU A 81 12.66 18.18 9.77
CA LEU A 81 12.41 17.37 10.97
C LEU A 81 11.17 16.50 10.79
N PRO A 82 11.07 15.36 11.49
CA PRO A 82 9.82 14.60 11.55
C PRO A 82 8.70 15.48 12.08
N LEU A 83 7.49 15.42 11.50
CA LEU A 83 6.35 16.26 11.90
C LEU A 83 6.10 16.26 13.43
N ARG A 84 6.23 15.09 14.07
CA ARG A 84 6.22 14.92 15.53
C ARG A 84 7.15 15.90 16.27
N GLN A 85 8.38 16.03 15.79
CA GLN A 85 9.42 16.86 16.42
C GLN A 85 9.36 18.29 15.92
N LEU A 86 8.82 18.51 14.71
CA LEU A 86 8.62 19.84 14.15
C LEU A 86 7.72 20.68 15.05
N GLN A 87 6.63 20.10 15.56
CA GLN A 87 5.70 20.82 16.43
C GLN A 87 6.36 21.29 17.74
N GLU A 88 7.24 20.48 18.32
CA GLU A 88 8.04 20.91 19.48
C GLU A 88 9.04 21.98 19.06
N HIS A 89 9.74 21.77 17.95
CA HIS A 89 10.75 22.69 17.43
C HIS A 89 10.19 24.08 17.11
N GLU A 90 9.02 24.20 16.49
CA GLU A 90 8.39 25.48 16.17
C GLU A 90 8.07 26.33 17.42
N LEU A 91 7.98 25.73 18.61
CA LEU A 91 7.80 26.47 19.87
C LEU A 91 9.06 27.21 20.31
N PHE A 92 10.24 26.75 19.89
CA PHE A 92 11.54 27.26 20.32
C PHE A 92 12.50 27.56 19.16
N CYS A 93 12.00 27.59 17.93
CA CYS A 93 12.78 27.83 16.72
C CYS A 93 13.33 29.26 16.65
#